data_AF-A0ABC8TWD7-F1
#
_entry.id   AF-A0ABC8TWD7-F1
#
_cell.length_a   1.000
_cell.length_b   1.000
_cell.length_c   1.000
_cell.angle_alpha   90.00
_cell.angle_beta   90.00
_cell.angle_gamma   90.00
#
_symmetry.space_group_name_H-M   'P 1'
#
loop_
_entity.id
_entity.type
_entity.pdbx_description
1 polymer ?
#
loop_
_entity_poly.entity_id
_entity_poly.type
_entity_poly.pdbx_seq_one_letter_code
_entity_poly.pdbx_strand_id
1 'polypeptide(L)'
;MRSIDWGGNPNGNCYNQTTMIEDPTYWGSDTRKSIMQVIEEEFSKSKAPIAFLNITQLSSYRKDAHTAIYKQQWSPLTPEQIANPVSYADCVHWCLPGLQDTWNELLFAKLFYP
;
A
#
# COMPACT_ATOMS: atom_id res chain seq x y z
N MET A 1 -7.17 1.45 4.01
CA MET A 1 -7.47 0.28 3.17
C MET A 1 -8.70 -0.45 3.72
N ARG A 2 -9.80 -0.53 2.97
CA ARG A 2 -11.07 -1.09 3.43
C ARG A 2 -11.46 -2.29 2.57
N SER A 3 -11.84 -3.42 3.16
CA SER A 3 -12.07 -4.62 2.35
C SER A 3 -13.26 -4.56 1.42
N ILE A 4 -14.22 -3.67 1.68
CA ILE A 4 -15.31 -3.39 0.75
C ILE A 4 -14.82 -2.93 -0.63
N ASP A 5 -13.66 -2.28 -0.70
CA ASP A 5 -13.12 -1.77 -1.96
C ASP A 5 -12.78 -2.90 -2.94
N TRP A 6 -12.49 -4.11 -2.43
CA TRP A 6 -12.22 -5.31 -3.23
C TRP A 6 -13.28 -6.41 -3.04
N GLY A 7 -14.52 -6.04 -2.68
CA GLY A 7 -15.64 -6.98 -2.55
C GLY A 7 -15.64 -7.83 -1.27
N GLY A 8 -14.81 -7.49 -0.28
CA GLY A 8 -14.79 -8.12 1.03
C GLY A 8 -15.81 -7.54 2.02
N ASN A 9 -15.65 -7.89 3.30
CA ASN A 9 -16.55 -7.45 4.37
C ASN A 9 -16.54 -5.90 4.53
N PRO A 10 -17.69 -5.23 4.72
CA PRO A 10 -17.74 -3.78 4.95
C PRO A 10 -16.91 -3.27 6.13
N ASN A 11 -16.79 -4.09 7.18
CA ASN A 11 -16.06 -3.76 8.40
C ASN A 11 -14.65 -4.36 8.43
N GLY A 12 -14.18 -4.99 7.34
CA GLY A 12 -12.86 -5.59 7.26
C GLY A 12 -11.81 -4.65 6.67
N ASN A 13 -10.55 -5.07 6.78
CA ASN A 13 -9.38 -4.36 6.25
C ASN A 13 -8.32 -5.37 5.76
N CYS A 14 -7.04 -4.99 5.78
CA CYS A 14 -5.92 -5.86 5.37
C CYS A 14 -5.68 -7.05 6.31
N TYR A 15 -6.30 -7.10 7.50
CA TYR A 15 -6.11 -8.22 8.42
C TYR A 15 -6.59 -9.55 7.80
N ASN A 16 -5.79 -10.60 7.99
CA ASN A 16 -5.99 -11.94 7.40
C ASN A 16 -6.10 -11.98 5.87
N GLN A 17 -5.64 -10.95 5.17
CA GLN A 17 -5.49 -11.01 3.72
C GLN A 17 -4.15 -11.66 3.38
N THR A 18 -4.16 -12.72 2.59
CA THR A 18 -2.96 -13.49 2.22
C THR A 18 -2.74 -13.59 0.71
N THR A 19 -3.66 -13.04 -0.07
CA THR A 19 -3.60 -12.98 -1.53
C THR A 19 -3.76 -11.54 -2.01
N MET A 20 -3.18 -11.25 -3.17
CA MET A 20 -3.34 -9.98 -3.87
C MET A 20 -4.79 -9.82 -4.37
N ILE A 21 -5.13 -8.60 -4.77
CA ILE A 21 -6.33 -8.32 -5.55
C ILE A 21 -6.07 -8.71 -7.01
N GLU A 22 -6.91 -9.57 -7.57
CA GLU A 22 -6.75 -10.09 -8.94
C GLU A 22 -7.43 -9.22 -10.00
N ASP A 23 -8.37 -8.35 -9.62
CA ASP A 23 -9.05 -7.44 -10.56
C ASP A 23 -8.04 -6.42 -11.11
N PRO A 24 -7.68 -6.49 -12.41
CA PRO A 24 -6.70 -5.58 -13.00
C PRO A 24 -7.21 -4.13 -13.06
N THR A 25 -8.51 -3.91 -12.92
CA THR A 25 -9.12 -2.57 -12.95
C THR A 25 -9.24 -1.94 -11.55
N TYR A 26 -8.81 -2.64 -10.50
CA TYR A 26 -8.94 -2.18 -9.14
C TYR A 26 -8.24 -0.84 -8.88
N TRP A 27 -8.95 0.02 -8.14
CA TRP A 27 -8.45 1.24 -7.53
C TRP A 27 -9.10 1.40 -6.16
N GLY A 28 -8.31 1.27 -5.09
CA GLY A 28 -8.81 1.46 -3.73
C GLY A 28 -9.34 2.88 -3.50
N SER A 29 -10.36 3.04 -2.67
CA SER A 29 -10.99 4.36 -2.45
C SER A 29 -10.03 5.39 -1.86
N ASP A 30 -9.01 4.90 -1.15
CA ASP A 30 -7.98 5.73 -0.53
C ASP A 30 -6.96 6.27 -1.55
N THR A 31 -7.01 5.79 -2.80
CA THR A 31 -6.13 6.24 -3.88
C THR A 31 -6.62 7.56 -4.48
N ARG A 32 -5.90 8.64 -4.18
CA ARG A 32 -6.24 9.99 -4.65
C ARG A 32 -5.62 10.28 -6.03
N LYS A 33 -6.33 9.91 -7.10
CA LYS A 33 -5.89 10.17 -8.49
C LYS A 33 -5.67 11.65 -8.79
N SER A 34 -6.45 12.53 -8.18
CA SER A 34 -6.26 13.99 -8.30
C SER A 34 -4.90 14.45 -7.79
N ILE A 35 -4.38 13.85 -6.71
CA ILE A 35 -3.04 14.16 -6.20
C ILE A 35 -1.97 13.63 -7.14
N MET A 36 -2.17 12.44 -7.72
CA MET A 36 -1.25 11.91 -8.72
C MET A 36 -1.16 12.80 -9.96
N GLN A 37 -2.30 13.34 -10.43
CA GLN A 37 -2.35 14.31 -11.53
C GLN A 37 -1.58 15.59 -11.20
N VAL A 38 -1.77 16.15 -9.99
CA VAL A 38 -1.02 17.33 -9.54
C VAL A 38 0.49 17.05 -9.51
N ILE A 39 0.91 15.88 -9.03
CA ILE A 39 2.34 15.50 -9.01
C ILE A 39 2.90 15.45 -10.43
N GLU A 40 2.18 14.83 -11.37
CA GLU A 40 2.57 14.76 -12.78
C GLU A 40 2.67 16.15 -13.41
N GLU A 41 1.68 17.01 -13.18
CA GLU A 41 1.65 18.39 -13.65
C GLU A 41 2.84 19.20 -13.11
N GLU A 42 3.09 19.17 -11.80
CA GLU A 42 4.18 19.92 -11.19
C GLU A 42 5.55 19.39 -11.64
N PHE A 43 5.70 18.07 -11.78
CA PHE A 43 6.96 17.48 -12.24
C PHE A 43 7.24 17.83 -13.71
N SER A 44 6.22 17.93 -14.56
CA SER A 44 6.37 18.35 -15.94
C SER A 44 6.88 19.80 -16.10
N LYS A 45 6.66 20.65 -15.09
CA LYS A 45 7.12 22.06 -15.06
C LYS A 45 8.57 22.18 -14.57
N SER A 46 9.15 21.11 -14.05
CA SER A 46 10.51 21.14 -13.50
C SER A 46 11.56 21.34 -14.59
N LYS A 47 12.53 22.22 -14.31
CA LYS A 47 13.73 22.37 -15.15
C LYS A 47 14.76 21.28 -14.88
N ALA A 48 14.70 20.64 -13.70
CA ALA A 48 15.53 19.50 -13.37
C ALA A 48 14.84 18.21 -13.86
N PRO A 49 15.59 17.23 -14.41
CA PRO A 49 15.00 15.95 -14.80
C PRO A 49 14.52 15.21 -13.55
N ILE A 50 13.23 14.86 -13.54
CA ILE A 50 12.61 14.07 -12.46
C ILE A 50 12.13 12.75 -13.07
N ALA A 51 12.64 11.63 -12.53
CA ALA A 51 12.11 10.32 -12.83
C ALA A 51 11.06 9.95 -11.76
N PHE A 52 9.79 9.85 -12.16
CA PHE A 52 8.71 9.46 -11.26
C PHE A 52 8.55 7.94 -11.23
N LEU A 53 8.60 7.35 -10.04
CA LEU A 53 8.27 5.95 -9.81
C LEU A 53 6.78 5.83 -9.46
N ASN A 54 5.94 5.56 -10.47
CA ASN A 54 4.51 5.36 -10.25
C ASN A 54 4.23 3.97 -9.64
N ILE A 55 4.33 3.89 -8.32
CA ILE A 55 4.09 2.67 -7.53
C ILE A 55 2.66 2.56 -7.00
N THR A 56 1.79 3.55 -7.24
CA THR A 56 0.50 3.64 -6.53
C THR A 56 -0.43 2.48 -6.87
N GLN A 57 -0.70 2.24 -8.16
CA GLN A 57 -1.65 1.19 -8.56
C GLN A 57 -1.14 -0.21 -8.22
N LEU A 58 0.12 -0.51 -8.55
CA LEU A 58 0.72 -1.81 -8.25
C LEU A 58 0.70 -2.12 -6.75
N SER A 59 0.93 -1.10 -5.91
CA SER A 59 0.88 -1.24 -4.46
C SER A 59 -0.55 -1.44 -3.96
N SER A 60 -1.54 -0.85 -4.62
CA SER A 60 -2.94 -0.97 -4.23
C SER A 60 -3.45 -2.42 -4.31
N TYR A 61 -2.92 -3.25 -5.22
CA TYR A 61 -3.29 -4.66 -5.30
C TYR A 61 -2.83 -5.49 -4.10
N ARG A 62 -1.82 -5.00 -3.35
CA ARG A 62 -1.10 -5.77 -2.33
C ARG A 62 -1.75 -5.73 -0.96
N LYS A 63 -3.05 -6.01 -0.89
CA LYS A 63 -3.77 -6.12 0.40
C LYS A 63 -3.14 -7.13 1.37
N ASP A 64 -2.37 -8.08 0.85
CA ASP A 64 -1.64 -9.15 1.54
C ASP A 64 -0.32 -8.72 2.17
N ALA A 65 0.26 -7.59 1.78
CA ALA A 65 1.66 -7.27 2.12
C ALA A 65 1.81 -6.38 3.38
N HIS A 66 0.71 -6.05 4.04
CA HIS A 66 0.71 -5.15 5.20
C HIS A 66 1.16 -5.84 6.49
N THR A 67 1.70 -5.06 7.42
CA THR A 67 2.10 -5.57 8.75
C THR A 67 0.91 -6.00 9.60
N ALA A 68 -0.28 -5.43 9.35
CA ALA A 68 -1.49 -5.71 10.11
C ALA A 68 -1.24 -5.56 11.63
N ILE A 69 -1.35 -6.64 12.40
CA ILE A 69 -1.07 -6.61 13.85
C ILE A 69 0.38 -6.97 14.20
N TYR A 70 1.16 -7.44 13.23
CA TYR A 70 2.51 -7.99 13.41
C TYR A 70 3.62 -6.93 13.32
N LYS A 71 3.25 -5.66 13.50
CA LYS A 71 4.22 -4.56 13.64
C LYS A 71 4.90 -4.59 15.01
N GLN A 72 6.01 -3.88 15.15
CA GLN A 72 6.61 -3.66 16.47
C GLN A 72 5.61 -2.97 17.41
N GLN A 73 5.39 -3.59 18.55
CA GLN A 73 4.52 -3.07 19.60
C GLN A 73 5.39 -2.63 20.77
N TRP A 74 5.38 -1.32 21.06
CA TRP A 74 6.12 -0.76 22.19
C TRP A 74 5.48 -1.09 23.54
N SER A 75 4.20 -1.42 23.53
CA SER A 75 3.42 -1.90 24.68
C SER A 75 2.65 -3.15 24.24
N PRO A 76 2.44 -4.14 25.14
CA PRO A 76 1.61 -5.30 24.83
C PRO A 76 0.20 -4.90 24.37
N LEU A 77 -0.38 -5.64 23.43
CA LEU A 77 -1.78 -5.44 23.06
C LEU A 77 -2.71 -5.63 24.27
N THR A 78 -3.71 -4.78 24.36
CA THR A 78 -4.78 -4.97 25.34
C THR A 78 -5.68 -6.15 24.96
N PRO A 79 -6.39 -6.78 25.92
CA PRO A 79 -7.35 -7.83 25.61
C PRO A 79 -8.38 -7.43 24.55
N GLU A 80 -8.81 -6.17 24.54
CA GLU A 80 -9.77 -5.64 23.56
C GLU A 80 -9.18 -5.60 22.14
N GLN A 81 -7.89 -5.25 22.01
CA GLN A 81 -7.18 -5.24 20.73
C GLN A 81 -6.96 -6.66 20.20
N ILE A 82 -6.67 -7.62 21.09
CA ILE A 82 -6.56 -9.03 20.74
C ILE A 82 -7.93 -9.59 20.31
N ALA A 83 -9.01 -9.21 21.00
CA ALA A 83 -10.37 -9.63 20.68
C ALA A 83 -10.89 -9.04 19.36
N ASN A 84 -10.38 -7.88 18.94
CA ASN A 84 -10.74 -7.24 17.67
C ASN A 84 -9.49 -6.76 16.89
N PRO A 85 -8.74 -7.68 16.26
CA PRO A 85 -7.51 -7.35 15.52
C PRO A 85 -7.70 -6.31 14.42
N VAL A 86 -8.89 -6.29 13.80
CA VAL A 86 -9.25 -5.35 12.73
C VAL A 86 -9.17 -3.90 13.22
N SER A 87 -9.53 -3.62 14.48
CA SER A 87 -9.48 -2.26 15.04
C SER A 87 -8.06 -1.71 15.22
N TYR A 88 -7.06 -2.58 15.25
CA TYR A 88 -5.66 -2.21 15.50
C TYR A 88 -4.72 -2.55 14.32
N ALA A 89 -5.21 -3.25 13.31
CA ALA A 89 -4.42 -3.63 12.14
C ALA A 89 -3.89 -2.40 11.40
N ASP A 90 -2.58 -2.40 11.18
CA ASP A 90 -1.87 -1.43 10.37
C ASP A 90 -1.93 -1.83 8.90
N CYS A 91 -2.73 -1.08 8.13
CA CYS A 91 -2.86 -1.24 6.69
C CYS A 91 -2.21 -0.10 5.91
N VAL A 92 -1.15 0.49 6.49
CA VAL A 92 -0.36 1.56 5.87
C VAL A 92 1.09 1.09 5.68
N HIS A 93 1.65 0.43 6.69
CA HIS A 93 3.01 -0.10 6.63
C HIS A 93 3.05 -1.51 6.03
N TRP A 94 4.23 -1.88 5.53
CA TRP A 94 4.48 -3.11 4.77
C TRP A 94 5.42 -4.04 5.52
N CYS A 95 5.22 -5.34 5.35
CA CYS A 95 6.18 -6.35 5.80
C CYS A 95 7.47 -6.29 4.99
N LEU A 96 8.57 -6.70 5.61
CA LEU A 96 9.86 -6.96 4.97
C LEU A 96 10.29 -8.42 5.25
N PRO A 97 10.71 -9.19 4.23
CA PRO A 97 10.66 -8.87 2.80
C PRO A 97 9.21 -8.72 2.29
N GLY A 98 9.01 -7.96 1.21
CA GLY A 98 7.66 -7.65 0.72
C GLY A 98 7.58 -6.61 -0.40
N LEU A 99 6.48 -5.86 -0.43
CA LEU A 99 6.19 -4.90 -1.52
C LEU A 99 7.28 -3.84 -1.71
N GLN A 100 7.92 -3.42 -0.63
CA GLN A 100 8.98 -2.40 -0.69
C GLN A 100 10.21 -2.88 -1.47
N ASP A 101 10.42 -4.20 -1.58
CA ASP A 101 11.50 -4.76 -2.40
C ASP A 101 11.22 -4.51 -3.89
N THR A 102 9.97 -4.66 -4.35
CA THR A 102 9.57 -4.31 -5.72
C THR A 102 9.80 -2.83 -6.02
N TRP A 103 9.55 -1.93 -5.07
CA TRP A 103 9.84 -0.50 -5.26
C TRP A 103 11.34 -0.25 -5.43
N ASN A 104 12.17 -0.94 -4.64
CA ASN A 104 13.62 -0.88 -4.74
C ASN A 104 14.13 -1.46 -6.07
N GLU A 105 13.53 -2.54 -6.57
CA GLU A 105 13.83 -3.09 -7.89
C GLU A 105 13.50 -2.10 -9.02
N LEU A 106 12.35 -1.41 -8.96
CA LEU A 106 11.99 -0.37 -9.92
C LEU A 106 12.96 0.82 -9.88
N LEU A 107 13.37 1.23 -8.68
CA LEU A 107 14.39 2.27 -8.50
C LEU A 107 15.73 1.83 -9.10
N PHE A 108 16.19 0.61 -8.77
CA PHE A 108 17.42 0.05 -9.31
C PHE A 108 17.38 0.00 -10.84
N ALA A 109 16.28 -0.48 -11.42
CA ALA A 109 16.09 -0.48 -12.88
C ALA A 109 16.22 0.93 -13.48
N LYS A 110 15.59 1.94 -12.86
CA LYS A 110 15.69 3.33 -13.34
C LYS A 110 17.08 3.95 -13.21
N LEU A 111 17.87 3.54 -12.23
CA LEU A 111 19.22 4.06 -12.02
C LEU A 111 20.25 3.43 -12.96
N PHE A 112 20.11 2.13 -13.26
CA PHE A 112 21.14 1.36 -13.96
C PHE A 112 20.76 0.86 -15.35
N TYR A 113 19.47 0.91 -15.73
CA TYR A 113 18.96 0.53 -17.05
C TYR A 113 18.03 1.63 -17.61
N PRO A 114 18.56 2.84 -17.88
CA PRO A 114 17.79 4.00 -18.35
C PRO A 114 17.29 3.87 -19.79
#